data_AF-A0A8D0EZU4-F1
#
_entry.id   AF-A0A8D0EZU4-F1
#
_cell.length_a   1.000
_cell.length_b   1.000
_cell.length_c   1.000
_cell.angle_alpha   90.00
_cell.angle_beta   90.00
_cell.angle_gamma   90.00
#
_symmetry.space_group_name_H-M   'P 1'
#
loop_
_entity.id
_entity.type
_entity.pdbx_description
1 polymer ?
#
loop_
_entity_poly.entity_id
_entity_poly.type
_entity_poly.pdbx_seq_one_letter_code
_entity_poly.pdbx_strand_id
1 'polypeptide(L)'
;VFTYFSLHRSTGATNTSTVRLMGGPHRCAGRVEIFHNEQWGTVCDHGWDLRNAMVVCRQLGCGAAVSAPTRASFGRGMDPIWLNGVACIGRENALVECRARPWGNSGCTHEEDAGVVCAGDVRLVQGPNRCGGRVEVLHAGQWGTVCDDSWDLSDAAVVCRQLGCGAAVAAPGRARFGQGTERIWMDDVNCTGSEDNIAQCQALPWGQTNCHHGEDASVVCFEEVQVRLVNGPNRCAGRVEVLHEQQWGTVCDDSWDLKDAKVVCQQLGCGTAVSVPHQAHFGPGSDPIWLDDVECTGTETTFSQCGLRSWGLHNCNHEEDAGVVCSGGEQQEHGRLLQPPHPIIHPGKWVLT
;
A
#
# COMPACT_ATOMS: atom_id res chain seq x y z
N VAL A 1 -4.43 54.27 9.74
CA VAL A 1 -3.29 53.42 9.33
C VAL A 1 -3.28 52.21 10.23
N PHE A 2 -3.62 51.04 9.69
CA PHE A 2 -3.06 49.71 9.97
C PHE A 2 -4.06 48.65 9.48
N THR A 3 -3.64 48.00 8.40
CA THR A 3 -4.19 46.83 7.73
C THR A 3 -4.11 45.60 8.61
N TYR A 4 -5.14 44.75 8.61
CA TYR A 4 -5.03 43.34 8.98
C TYR A 4 -5.25 42.48 7.74
N PHE A 5 -4.13 41.98 7.20
CA PHE A 5 -4.09 40.81 6.33
C PHE A 5 -4.34 39.58 7.21
N SER A 6 -5.39 38.81 6.92
CA SER A 6 -5.56 37.49 7.52
C SER A 6 -4.89 36.47 6.59
N LEU A 7 -3.72 35.99 7.00
CA LEU A 7 -3.00 34.89 6.40
C LEU A 7 -3.70 33.59 6.78
N HIS A 8 -4.40 32.94 5.84
CA HIS A 8 -4.76 31.54 6.02
C HIS A 8 -3.53 30.66 5.79
N ARG A 9 -3.10 30.08 6.91
CA ARG A 9 -2.01 29.14 7.10
C ARG A 9 -2.32 27.85 6.35
N SER A 10 -1.50 27.54 5.35
CA SER A 10 -1.41 26.21 4.75
C SER A 10 -1.11 25.19 5.86
N THR A 11 -2.06 24.32 6.13
CA THR A 11 -1.85 23.10 6.90
C THR A 11 -1.82 21.96 5.90
N GLY A 12 -0.71 21.23 5.87
CA GLY A 12 -0.51 20.08 5.00
C GLY A 12 -1.57 19.04 5.30
N ALA A 13 -2.55 18.93 4.41
CA ALA A 13 -3.47 17.81 4.36
C ALA A 13 -2.82 16.71 3.52
N THR A 14 -2.64 15.56 4.16
CA THR A 14 -2.41 14.26 3.53
C THR A 14 -3.33 14.08 2.33
N ASN A 15 -2.76 13.59 1.23
CA ASN A 15 -3.34 13.41 -0.09
C ASN A 15 -4.63 12.56 -0.05
N THR A 16 -5.78 13.16 0.30
CA THR A 16 -7.09 12.54 0.14
C THR A 16 -7.38 12.52 -1.34
N SER A 17 -7.42 11.33 -1.95
CA SER A 17 -7.76 11.21 -3.36
C SER A 17 -9.11 11.89 -3.61
N THR A 18 -9.10 12.98 -4.37
CA THR A 18 -10.32 13.71 -4.75
C THR A 18 -11.08 13.00 -5.85
N VAL A 19 -10.55 11.91 -6.41
CA VAL A 19 -11.16 11.13 -7.50
C VAL A 19 -11.28 9.66 -7.10
N ARG A 20 -12.36 9.00 -7.56
CA ARG A 20 -12.56 7.55 -7.44
C ARG A 20 -13.22 6.99 -8.70
N LEU A 21 -13.11 5.66 -8.89
CA LEU A 21 -13.78 4.94 -9.98
C LEU A 21 -14.86 4.02 -9.43
N MET A 22 -16.06 4.06 -10.02
CA MET A 22 -17.22 3.29 -9.60
C MET A 22 -17.83 2.49 -10.76
N GLY A 23 -18.45 1.35 -10.45
CA GLY A 23 -19.21 0.54 -11.42
C GLY A 23 -18.36 -0.16 -12.48
N GLY A 24 -17.03 -0.12 -12.38
CA GLY A 24 -16.15 -0.87 -13.26
C GLY A 24 -15.74 -2.23 -12.69
N PRO A 25 -15.11 -3.08 -13.51
CA PRO A 25 -14.75 -4.45 -13.16
C PRO A 25 -13.60 -4.58 -12.15
N HIS A 26 -12.88 -3.49 -11.85
CA HIS A 26 -11.74 -3.45 -10.91
C HIS A 26 -11.43 -1.99 -10.52
N ARG A 27 -10.50 -1.78 -9.58
CA ARG A 27 -10.18 -0.45 -9.01
C ARG A 27 -9.63 0.58 -10.01
N CYS A 28 -9.20 0.13 -11.20
CA CYS A 28 -8.57 0.95 -12.25
C CYS A 28 -9.43 1.06 -13.52
N ALA A 29 -10.71 0.74 -13.42
CA ALA A 29 -11.69 1.02 -14.47
C ALA A 29 -13.03 1.40 -13.82
N GLY A 30 -13.76 2.32 -14.43
CA GLY A 30 -15.07 2.71 -13.93
C GLY A 30 -15.48 4.12 -14.34
N ARG A 31 -16.68 4.51 -13.92
CA ARG A 31 -17.18 5.89 -13.97
C ARG A 31 -16.33 6.76 -13.07
N VAL A 32 -15.93 7.93 -13.56
CA VAL A 32 -15.13 8.89 -12.81
C VAL A 32 -16.04 9.71 -11.89
N GLU A 33 -15.74 9.66 -10.59
CA GLU A 33 -16.38 10.50 -9.59
C GLU A 33 -15.34 11.36 -8.88
N ILE A 34 -15.71 12.60 -8.57
CA ILE A 34 -14.86 13.60 -7.94
C ILE A 34 -15.52 14.15 -6.67
N PHE A 35 -14.72 14.36 -5.63
CA PHE A 35 -15.18 14.88 -4.35
C PHE A 35 -15.05 16.41 -4.31
N HIS A 36 -16.18 17.09 -4.13
CA HIS A 36 -16.26 18.54 -4.07
C HIS A 36 -17.40 18.97 -3.14
N ASN A 37 -17.18 20.02 -2.33
CA ASN A 37 -18.16 20.50 -1.35
C ASN A 37 -18.75 19.38 -0.47
N GLU A 38 -17.87 18.56 0.11
CA GLU A 38 -18.23 17.45 1.00
C GLU A 38 -19.10 16.36 0.36
N GLN A 39 -19.22 16.33 -0.97
CA GLN A 39 -20.04 15.37 -1.71
C GLN A 39 -19.31 14.82 -2.93
N TRP A 40 -19.53 13.53 -3.21
CA TRP A 40 -19.13 12.94 -4.48
C TRP A 40 -20.06 13.38 -5.60
N GLY A 41 -19.54 13.44 -6.81
CA GLY A 41 -20.34 13.72 -8.00
C GLY A 41 -19.60 13.28 -9.26
N THR A 42 -20.31 13.17 -10.38
CA THR A 42 -19.76 12.63 -11.63
C THR A 42 -19.13 13.70 -12.51
N VAL A 43 -18.48 13.25 -13.58
CA VAL A 43 -17.88 14.09 -14.62
C VAL A 43 -18.63 13.85 -15.92
N CYS A 44 -19.05 14.92 -16.60
CA CYS A 44 -19.68 14.83 -17.91
C CYS A 44 -18.67 14.52 -19.03
N ASP A 45 -19.08 13.71 -20.00
CA ASP A 45 -18.27 13.22 -21.12
C ASP A 45 -18.05 14.23 -22.25
N HIS A 46 -18.66 15.42 -22.16
CA HIS A 46 -18.41 16.51 -23.10
C HIS A 46 -16.95 16.99 -23.03
N GLY A 47 -16.23 16.79 -24.13
CA GLY A 47 -14.80 17.07 -24.22
C GLY A 47 -13.92 16.00 -23.59
N TRP A 48 -14.50 14.89 -23.13
CA TRP A 48 -13.78 13.79 -22.50
C TRP A 48 -12.99 12.97 -23.52
N ASP A 49 -11.67 12.97 -23.36
CA ASP A 49 -10.74 12.30 -24.25
C ASP A 49 -9.67 11.50 -23.48
N LEU A 50 -8.77 10.88 -24.23
CA LEU A 50 -7.69 10.07 -23.65
C LEU A 50 -6.73 10.91 -22.78
N ARG A 51 -6.59 12.22 -23.01
CA ARG A 51 -5.77 13.09 -22.17
C ARG A 51 -6.40 13.32 -20.82
N ASN A 52 -7.73 13.45 -20.76
CA ASN A 52 -8.44 13.47 -19.48
C ASN A 52 -8.27 12.15 -18.73
N ALA A 53 -8.46 11.03 -19.43
CA ALA A 53 -8.28 9.71 -18.84
C ALA A 53 -6.84 9.49 -18.33
N MET A 54 -5.82 9.98 -19.05
CA MET A 54 -4.41 9.91 -18.62
C MET A 54 -4.19 10.60 -17.27
N VAL A 55 -4.80 11.77 -17.05
CA VAL A 55 -4.69 12.48 -15.77
C VAL A 55 -5.38 11.69 -14.66
N VAL A 56 -6.57 11.14 -14.90
CA VAL A 56 -7.29 10.33 -13.90
C VAL A 56 -6.51 9.06 -13.55
N CYS A 57 -6.06 8.30 -14.56
CA CYS A 57 -5.32 7.06 -14.34
C CYS A 57 -4.01 7.32 -13.61
N ARG A 58 -3.29 8.40 -13.93
CA ARG A 58 -2.08 8.81 -13.19
C ARG A 58 -2.42 9.24 -11.75
N GLN A 59 -3.43 10.08 -11.56
CA GLN A 59 -3.84 10.56 -10.23
C GLN A 59 -4.20 9.39 -9.30
N LEU A 60 -4.77 8.31 -9.84
CA LEU A 60 -5.15 7.11 -9.11
C LEU A 60 -4.02 6.08 -8.98
N GLY A 61 -2.85 6.30 -9.60
CA GLY A 61 -1.77 5.29 -9.65
C GLY A 61 -2.13 4.05 -10.47
N CYS A 62 -3.11 4.15 -11.36
CA CYS A 62 -3.63 3.06 -12.20
C CYS A 62 -2.92 2.93 -13.55
N GLY A 63 -1.86 3.70 -13.75
CA GLY A 63 -1.00 3.67 -14.92
C GLY A 63 -1.49 4.45 -16.13
N ALA A 64 -1.10 4.01 -17.33
CA ALA A 64 -1.50 4.70 -18.56
C ALA A 64 -3.01 4.59 -18.81
N ALA A 65 -3.61 5.55 -19.50
CA ALA A 65 -5.00 5.40 -19.93
C ALA A 65 -5.09 4.55 -21.19
N VAL A 66 -5.94 3.53 -21.17
CA VAL A 66 -6.26 2.69 -22.34
C VAL A 66 -7.43 3.27 -23.10
N SER A 67 -8.45 3.73 -22.39
CA SER A 67 -9.61 4.36 -23.01
C SER A 67 -10.26 5.40 -22.11
N ALA A 68 -11.03 6.29 -22.74
CA ALA A 68 -11.87 7.29 -22.11
C ALA A 68 -13.34 7.02 -22.47
N PRO A 69 -13.99 5.98 -21.89
CA PRO A 69 -15.36 5.66 -22.23
C PRO A 69 -16.32 6.81 -21.92
N THR A 70 -17.32 6.97 -22.78
CA THR A 70 -18.37 7.99 -22.68
C THR A 70 -19.72 7.31 -22.50
N ARG A 71 -20.79 8.10 -22.42
CA ARG A 71 -22.18 7.64 -22.41
C ARG A 71 -22.53 6.67 -21.27
N ALA A 72 -22.02 6.94 -20.06
CA ALA A 72 -22.29 6.15 -18.87
C ALA A 72 -22.04 4.63 -19.05
N SER A 73 -21.00 4.27 -19.80
CA SER A 73 -20.62 2.87 -20.07
C SER A 73 -20.41 2.00 -18.81
N PHE A 74 -20.02 2.61 -17.69
CA PHE A 74 -19.89 1.97 -16.38
C PHE A 74 -21.09 2.22 -15.46
N GLY A 75 -22.24 2.49 -16.05
CA GLY A 75 -23.46 2.86 -15.36
C GLY A 75 -23.53 4.35 -15.02
N ARG A 76 -24.76 4.77 -14.70
CA ARG A 76 -25.12 6.15 -14.36
C ARG A 76 -24.80 6.45 -12.89
N GLY A 77 -24.37 7.67 -12.61
CA GLY A 77 -24.36 8.23 -11.27
C GLY A 77 -25.77 8.57 -10.78
N MET A 78 -25.84 8.94 -9.50
CA MET A 78 -27.07 9.45 -8.87
C MET A 78 -26.86 10.79 -8.16
N ASP A 79 -25.62 11.27 -8.13
CA ASP A 79 -25.14 12.43 -7.39
C ASP A 79 -24.94 13.65 -8.32
N PRO A 80 -24.56 14.85 -7.87
CA PRO A 80 -24.36 16.00 -8.75
C PRO A 80 -23.34 15.73 -9.87
N ILE A 81 -23.53 16.32 -11.05
CA ILE A 81 -22.51 16.34 -12.10
C ILE A 81 -21.61 17.56 -11.87
N TRP A 82 -20.42 17.34 -11.31
CA TRP A 82 -19.55 18.43 -10.85
C TRP A 82 -18.76 19.09 -11.98
N LEU A 83 -18.23 18.30 -12.90
CA LEU A 83 -17.36 18.77 -13.96
C LEU A 83 -17.97 18.54 -15.34
N ASN A 84 -17.72 19.48 -16.26
CA ASN A 84 -18.14 19.44 -17.65
C ASN A 84 -17.13 20.20 -18.52
N GLY A 85 -16.88 19.73 -19.73
CA GLY A 85 -15.95 20.37 -20.66
C GLY A 85 -14.51 20.28 -20.18
N VAL A 86 -14.16 19.18 -19.51
CA VAL A 86 -12.81 18.97 -18.97
C VAL A 86 -11.85 18.82 -20.14
N ALA A 87 -10.83 19.66 -20.20
CA ALA A 87 -9.86 19.69 -21.29
C ALA A 87 -8.45 19.70 -20.69
N CYS A 88 -7.93 18.52 -20.40
CA CYS A 88 -6.57 18.34 -19.91
C CYS A 88 -5.56 18.42 -21.05
N ILE A 89 -4.36 18.93 -20.78
CA ILE A 89 -3.21 18.80 -21.69
C ILE A 89 -2.58 17.40 -21.61
N GLY A 90 -2.77 16.70 -20.49
CA GLY A 90 -2.29 15.35 -20.19
C GLY A 90 -1.10 15.31 -19.21
N ARG A 91 -0.66 16.45 -18.67
CA ARG A 91 0.49 16.58 -17.75
C ARG A 91 0.13 17.03 -16.34
N GLU A 92 -1.15 17.34 -16.12
CA GLU A 92 -1.70 17.73 -14.82
C GLU A 92 -1.60 16.60 -13.80
N ASN A 93 -1.28 16.91 -12.54
CA ASN A 93 -1.15 15.88 -11.51
C ASN A 93 -2.51 15.44 -10.98
N ALA A 94 -3.52 16.30 -11.08
CA ALA A 94 -4.87 16.02 -10.63
C ALA A 94 -5.92 16.56 -11.61
N LEU A 95 -7.06 15.88 -11.70
CA LEU A 95 -8.17 16.25 -12.60
C LEU A 95 -8.69 17.67 -12.35
N VAL A 96 -8.61 18.13 -11.10
CA VAL A 96 -9.02 19.50 -10.69
C VAL A 96 -8.14 20.60 -11.28
N GLU A 97 -6.93 20.28 -11.75
CA GLU A 97 -6.01 21.23 -12.39
C GLU A 97 -6.33 21.42 -13.87
N CYS A 98 -7.09 20.49 -14.47
CA CYS A 98 -7.49 20.61 -15.87
C CYS A 98 -8.51 21.74 -16.06
N ARG A 99 -8.44 22.40 -17.21
CA ARG A 99 -9.43 23.42 -17.56
C ARG A 99 -10.81 22.76 -17.68
N ALA A 100 -11.79 23.28 -16.96
CA ALA A 100 -13.18 22.83 -17.03
C ALA A 100 -14.13 24.04 -16.94
N ARG A 101 -15.42 23.81 -17.18
CA ARG A 101 -16.47 24.80 -16.86
C ARG A 101 -16.57 24.99 -15.34
N PRO A 102 -17.18 26.10 -14.86
CA PRO A 102 -17.41 26.29 -13.43
C PRO A 102 -18.12 25.08 -12.79
N TRP A 103 -17.72 24.74 -11.57
CA TRP A 103 -18.23 23.60 -10.82
C TRP A 103 -19.75 23.59 -10.72
N GLY A 104 -20.37 22.43 -10.93
CA GLY A 104 -21.83 22.24 -10.88
C GLY A 104 -22.59 22.90 -12.04
N ASN A 105 -21.91 23.60 -12.95
CA ASN A 105 -22.52 24.15 -14.16
C ASN A 105 -22.44 23.13 -15.30
N SER A 106 -23.37 22.17 -15.26
CA SER A 106 -23.50 21.14 -16.29
C SER A 106 -24.91 21.14 -16.88
N GLY A 107 -25.00 21.16 -18.22
CA GLY A 107 -26.24 20.86 -18.94
C GLY A 107 -26.38 19.38 -19.29
N CYS A 108 -25.50 18.53 -18.77
CA CYS A 108 -25.50 17.10 -19.04
C CYS A 108 -26.49 16.35 -18.14
N THR A 109 -26.81 15.14 -18.54
CA THR A 109 -27.52 14.14 -17.73
C THR A 109 -26.57 13.01 -17.35
N HIS A 110 -26.98 12.11 -16.45
CA HIS A 110 -26.17 10.94 -16.12
C HIS A 110 -26.04 9.92 -17.26
N GLU A 111 -26.73 10.11 -18.39
CA GLU A 111 -26.43 9.35 -19.61
C GLU A 111 -25.06 9.71 -20.18
N GLU A 112 -24.50 10.85 -19.80
CA GLU A 112 -23.25 11.42 -20.31
C GLU A 112 -22.14 11.34 -19.26
N ASP A 113 -22.26 10.45 -18.27
CA ASP A 113 -21.19 10.27 -17.28
C ASP A 113 -19.95 9.63 -17.93
N ALA A 114 -18.81 10.26 -17.69
CA ALA A 114 -17.51 9.87 -18.19
C ALA A 114 -16.92 8.70 -17.39
N GLY A 115 -16.24 7.80 -18.09
CA GLY A 115 -15.49 6.70 -17.51
C GLY A 115 -14.03 6.70 -17.93
N VAL A 116 -13.24 5.84 -17.28
CA VAL A 116 -11.87 5.53 -17.70
C VAL A 116 -11.62 4.03 -17.61
N VAL A 117 -10.72 3.56 -18.47
CA VAL A 117 -10.04 2.28 -18.32
C VAL A 117 -8.55 2.55 -18.39
N CYS A 118 -7.84 2.17 -17.34
CA CYS A 118 -6.39 2.30 -17.28
C CYS A 118 -5.70 0.99 -17.69
N ALA A 119 -4.40 1.06 -17.99
CA ALA A 119 -3.60 0.04 -18.67
C ALA A 119 -3.31 -1.22 -17.88
N GLY A 120 -3.78 -1.27 -16.64
CA GLY A 120 -4.01 -2.54 -16.00
C GLY A 120 -3.52 -2.55 -14.59
N ASP A 121 -4.38 -3.10 -13.76
CA ASP A 121 -3.97 -3.64 -12.49
C ASP A 121 -2.99 -4.80 -12.74
N VAL A 122 -2.04 -4.98 -11.83
CA VAL A 122 -1.14 -6.14 -11.83
C VAL A 122 -1.51 -7.01 -10.65
N ARG A 123 -1.41 -8.33 -10.82
CA ARG A 123 -1.54 -9.28 -9.71
C ARG A 123 -0.44 -10.33 -9.78
N LEU A 124 -0.12 -10.90 -8.62
CA LEU A 124 0.77 -12.05 -8.50
C LEU A 124 -0.05 -13.29 -8.20
N VAL A 125 0.20 -14.37 -8.94
CA VAL A 125 -0.55 -15.63 -8.84
C VAL A 125 0.39 -16.77 -8.48
N GLN A 126 -0.09 -17.70 -7.65
CA GLN A 126 0.60 -18.97 -7.31
C GLN A 126 2.00 -18.81 -6.71
N GLY A 127 2.32 -17.65 -6.12
CA GLY A 127 3.52 -17.50 -5.31
C GLY A 127 3.29 -17.76 -3.83
N PRO A 128 4.38 -17.74 -3.04
CA PRO A 128 4.36 -18.13 -1.62
C PRO A 128 3.64 -17.12 -0.72
N ASN A 129 3.47 -15.87 -1.16
CA ASN A 129 2.79 -14.80 -0.45
C ASN A 129 2.28 -13.74 -1.47
N ARG A 130 1.64 -12.67 -1.00
CA ARG A 130 1.07 -11.62 -1.88
C ARG A 130 2.11 -10.82 -2.68
N CYS A 131 3.39 -10.91 -2.32
CA CYS A 131 4.50 -10.16 -2.90
C CYS A 131 5.47 -11.06 -3.68
N GLY A 132 5.08 -12.30 -3.99
CA GLY A 132 5.79 -13.15 -4.94
C GLY A 132 4.80 -13.95 -5.77
N GLY A 133 5.15 -14.25 -7.02
CA GLY A 133 4.30 -15.06 -7.90
C GLY A 133 4.49 -14.76 -9.38
N ARG A 134 3.73 -15.47 -10.22
CA ARG A 134 3.62 -15.19 -11.66
C ARG A 134 2.97 -13.83 -11.87
N VAL A 135 3.53 -13.02 -12.75
CA VAL A 135 2.99 -11.70 -13.08
C VAL A 135 1.85 -11.85 -14.07
N GLU A 136 0.68 -11.34 -13.69
CA GLU A 136 -0.45 -11.19 -14.59
C GLU A 136 -0.89 -9.73 -14.66
N VAL A 137 -1.17 -9.26 -15.86
CA VAL A 137 -1.58 -7.90 -16.18
C VAL A 137 -3.00 -7.91 -16.73
N LEU A 138 -3.80 -6.92 -16.35
CA LEU A 138 -5.16 -6.78 -16.83
C LEU A 138 -5.22 -5.86 -18.04
N HIS A 139 -5.47 -6.42 -19.23
CA HIS A 139 -5.58 -5.66 -20.46
C HIS A 139 -6.86 -6.01 -21.21
N ALA A 140 -7.54 -4.99 -21.76
CA ALA A 140 -8.83 -5.15 -22.47
C ALA A 140 -9.90 -5.97 -21.70
N GLY A 141 -9.90 -5.87 -20.36
CA GLY A 141 -10.86 -6.57 -19.50
C GLY A 141 -10.56 -8.05 -19.26
N GLN A 142 -9.39 -8.55 -19.70
CA GLN A 142 -8.95 -9.94 -19.49
C GLN A 142 -7.56 -9.99 -18.85
N TRP A 143 -7.40 -10.89 -17.88
CA TRP A 143 -6.09 -11.14 -17.29
C TRP A 143 -5.24 -11.96 -18.25
N GLY A 144 -3.94 -11.72 -18.22
CA GLY A 144 -2.98 -12.49 -19.01
C GLY A 144 -1.58 -12.32 -18.48
N THR A 145 -0.68 -13.18 -18.92
CA THR A 145 0.69 -13.28 -18.39
C THR A 145 1.65 -12.35 -19.13
N VAL A 146 2.87 -12.26 -18.62
CA VAL A 146 4.00 -11.53 -19.20
C VAL A 146 5.06 -12.55 -19.61
N CYS A 147 5.65 -12.43 -20.80
CA CYS A 147 6.75 -13.29 -21.22
C CYS A 147 8.06 -12.94 -20.48
N ASP A 148 8.93 -13.93 -20.28
CA ASP A 148 10.23 -13.80 -19.64
C ASP A 148 11.38 -13.42 -20.59
N ASP A 149 11.10 -13.27 -21.89
CA ASP A 149 12.04 -12.68 -22.85
C ASP A 149 12.37 -11.24 -22.43
N SER A 150 13.67 -10.97 -22.29
CA SER A 150 14.23 -9.72 -21.74
C SER A 150 13.87 -9.39 -20.28
N TRP A 151 13.13 -10.25 -19.57
CA TRP A 151 12.63 -9.99 -18.22
C TRP A 151 13.75 -9.93 -17.17
N ASP A 152 13.89 -8.77 -16.52
CA ASP A 152 14.98 -8.50 -15.59
C ASP A 152 14.54 -7.87 -14.24
N LEU A 153 15.52 -7.55 -13.39
CA LEU A 153 15.28 -6.94 -12.07
C LEU A 153 14.69 -5.53 -12.15
N SER A 154 14.93 -4.80 -13.25
CA SER A 154 14.34 -3.48 -13.49
C SER A 154 12.85 -3.60 -13.75
N ASP A 155 12.44 -4.61 -14.52
CA ASP A 155 11.02 -4.93 -14.75
C ASP A 155 10.32 -5.36 -13.47
N ALA A 156 10.96 -6.28 -12.74
CA ALA A 156 10.46 -6.73 -11.44
C ALA A 156 10.35 -5.58 -10.44
N ALA A 157 11.29 -4.62 -10.44
CA ALA A 157 11.26 -3.47 -9.56
C ALA A 157 10.03 -2.57 -9.82
N VAL A 158 9.65 -2.40 -11.09
CA VAL A 158 8.43 -1.68 -11.45
C VAL A 158 7.19 -2.41 -10.94
N VAL A 159 7.09 -3.72 -11.15
CA VAL A 159 5.97 -4.54 -10.66
C VAL A 159 5.87 -4.51 -9.13
N CYS A 160 6.98 -4.73 -8.43
CA CYS A 160 7.02 -4.73 -6.97
C CYS A 160 6.61 -3.37 -6.40
N ARG A 161 7.08 -2.27 -7.01
CA ARG A 161 6.68 -0.91 -6.62
C ARG A 161 5.20 -0.66 -6.91
N GLN A 162 4.71 -1.06 -8.09
CA GLN A 162 3.30 -0.90 -8.47
C GLN A 162 2.35 -1.64 -7.52
N LEU A 163 2.78 -2.78 -6.97
CA LEU A 163 2.04 -3.57 -5.98
C LEU A 163 2.20 -3.07 -4.53
N GLY A 164 3.12 -2.13 -4.28
CA GLY A 164 3.46 -1.70 -2.91
C GLY A 164 4.22 -2.76 -2.11
N CYS A 165 4.89 -3.70 -2.80
CA CYS A 165 5.61 -4.84 -2.24
C CYS A 165 7.11 -4.57 -2.03
N GLY A 166 7.50 -3.30 -1.86
CA GLY A 166 8.90 -2.92 -1.63
C GLY A 166 9.80 -3.14 -2.84
N ALA A 167 11.06 -3.49 -2.58
CA ALA A 167 12.10 -3.68 -3.61
C ALA A 167 11.99 -5.05 -4.29
N ALA A 168 12.39 -5.17 -5.56
CA ALA A 168 12.51 -6.48 -6.19
C ALA A 168 13.71 -7.25 -5.66
N VAL A 169 13.50 -8.53 -5.34
CA VAL A 169 14.55 -9.48 -4.92
C VAL A 169 14.93 -10.41 -6.08
N ALA A 170 13.96 -10.82 -6.88
CA ALA A 170 14.18 -11.64 -8.06
C ALA A 170 13.16 -11.38 -9.17
N ALA A 171 13.58 -11.66 -10.40
CA ALA A 171 12.76 -11.64 -11.61
C ALA A 171 12.76 -13.04 -12.27
N PRO A 172 12.11 -14.07 -11.68
CA PRO A 172 12.19 -15.41 -12.24
C PRO A 172 11.41 -15.53 -13.55
N GLY A 173 11.99 -16.21 -14.53
CA GLY A 173 11.29 -16.64 -15.74
C GLY A 173 10.79 -18.09 -15.65
N ARG A 174 10.54 -18.68 -16.82
CA ARG A 174 10.27 -20.09 -17.07
C ARG A 174 9.11 -20.67 -16.25
N ALA A 175 8.06 -19.87 -16.07
CA ALA A 175 6.87 -20.25 -15.32
C ALA A 175 7.20 -20.81 -13.91
N ARG A 176 8.16 -20.21 -13.20
CA ARG A 176 8.60 -20.67 -11.87
C ARG A 176 7.44 -20.88 -10.90
N PHE A 177 6.43 -20.00 -10.94
CA PHE A 177 5.22 -20.10 -10.12
C PHE A 177 4.03 -20.67 -10.90
N GLY A 178 4.30 -21.60 -11.80
CA GLY A 178 3.29 -22.24 -12.64
C GLY A 178 2.96 -21.43 -13.89
N GLN A 179 2.38 -22.14 -14.86
CA GLN A 179 1.97 -21.59 -16.14
C GLN A 179 0.59 -20.92 -16.05
N GLY A 180 0.38 -19.85 -16.80
CA GLY A 180 -0.92 -19.33 -17.15
C GLY A 180 -1.65 -20.21 -18.16
N THR A 181 -2.89 -19.85 -18.46
CA THR A 181 -3.78 -20.63 -19.33
C THR A 181 -4.51 -19.79 -20.38
N GLU A 182 -4.26 -18.48 -20.43
CA GLU A 182 -4.98 -17.55 -21.31
C GLU A 182 -4.02 -16.81 -22.26
N ARG A 183 -4.09 -15.48 -22.29
CA ARG A 183 -3.29 -14.68 -23.20
C ARG A 183 -1.97 -14.30 -22.54
N ILE A 184 -0.89 -14.29 -23.32
CA ILE A 184 0.34 -13.58 -22.96
C ILE A 184 0.16 -12.16 -23.50
N TRP A 185 0.11 -11.17 -22.60
CA TRP A 185 -0.21 -9.79 -22.93
C TRP A 185 1.00 -8.94 -23.24
N MET A 186 2.12 -9.21 -22.60
CA MET A 186 3.34 -8.42 -22.74
C MET A 186 4.52 -9.33 -23.06
N ASP A 187 5.42 -8.82 -23.88
CA ASP A 187 6.62 -9.50 -24.36
C ASP A 187 7.72 -8.47 -24.64
N ASP A 188 8.99 -8.88 -24.52
CA ASP A 188 10.18 -8.03 -24.53
C ASP A 188 10.03 -6.81 -23.63
N VAL A 189 9.54 -7.01 -22.40
CA VAL A 189 9.43 -5.92 -21.42
C VAL A 189 10.84 -5.46 -21.07
N ASN A 190 11.07 -4.15 -21.16
CA ASN A 190 12.37 -3.54 -20.96
C ASN A 190 12.18 -2.20 -20.24
N CYS A 191 11.89 -2.28 -18.95
CA CYS A 191 11.77 -1.15 -18.05
C CYS A 191 13.15 -0.55 -17.75
N THR A 192 13.19 0.77 -17.57
CA THR A 192 14.35 1.47 -16.98
C THR A 192 14.44 1.27 -15.46
N GLY A 193 13.35 0.80 -14.83
CA GLY A 193 13.20 0.65 -13.39
C GLY A 193 12.59 1.87 -12.70
N SER A 194 12.31 2.95 -13.44
CA SER A 194 11.77 4.23 -12.93
C SER A 194 10.29 4.45 -13.24
N GLU A 195 9.69 3.57 -14.04
CA GLU A 195 8.29 3.62 -14.46
C GLU A 195 7.33 3.43 -13.27
N ASP A 196 6.21 4.14 -13.25
CA ASP A 196 5.24 4.02 -12.17
C ASP A 196 4.49 2.68 -12.22
N ASN A 197 4.45 2.02 -13.39
CA ASN A 197 3.73 0.78 -13.66
C ASN A 197 4.28 0.08 -14.90
N ILE A 198 4.09 -1.23 -14.97
CA ILE A 198 4.66 -2.08 -16.03
C ILE A 198 4.17 -1.67 -17.43
N ALA A 199 2.95 -1.15 -17.56
CA ALA A 199 2.38 -0.72 -18.83
C ALA A 199 3.06 0.53 -19.44
N GLN A 200 3.91 1.22 -18.69
CA GLN A 200 4.74 2.34 -19.19
C GLN A 200 6.09 1.89 -19.74
N CYS A 201 6.51 0.65 -19.46
CA CYS A 201 7.77 0.14 -19.93
C CYS A 201 7.75 -0.05 -21.44
N GLN A 202 8.94 0.03 -22.06
CA GLN A 202 9.07 -0.36 -23.46
C GLN A 202 8.78 -1.87 -23.56
N ALA A 203 7.92 -2.25 -24.49
CA ALA A 203 7.55 -3.63 -24.76
C ALA A 203 7.04 -3.75 -26.21
N LEU A 204 6.86 -4.99 -26.71
CA LEU A 204 6.11 -5.24 -27.93
C LEU A 204 4.64 -4.80 -27.78
N PRO A 205 3.93 -4.51 -28.89
CA PRO A 205 2.51 -4.17 -28.82
C PRO A 205 1.70 -5.26 -28.12
N TRP A 206 0.77 -4.86 -27.24
CA TRP A 206 -0.02 -5.76 -26.41
C TRP A 206 -0.56 -6.99 -27.14
N GLY A 207 -0.21 -8.16 -26.61
CA GLY A 207 -0.63 -9.46 -27.10
C GLY A 207 -0.02 -9.88 -28.43
N GLN A 208 1.03 -9.19 -28.90
CA GLN A 208 1.99 -9.72 -29.86
C GLN A 208 3.14 -10.37 -29.08
N THR A 209 3.34 -11.66 -29.30
CA THR A 209 4.37 -12.45 -28.64
C THR A 209 4.71 -13.69 -29.45
N ASN A 210 5.94 -14.16 -29.34
CA ASN A 210 6.40 -15.47 -29.82
C ASN A 210 6.46 -16.52 -28.69
N CYS A 211 6.18 -16.11 -27.45
CA CYS A 211 6.33 -16.96 -26.28
C CYS A 211 5.18 -17.96 -26.10
N HIS A 212 5.45 -18.98 -25.29
CA HIS A 212 4.44 -19.89 -24.75
C HIS A 212 4.40 -19.78 -23.22
N HIS A 213 3.36 -20.32 -22.56
CA HIS A 213 3.23 -20.20 -21.11
C HIS A 213 4.33 -20.88 -20.27
N GLY A 214 5.25 -21.61 -20.90
CA GLY A 214 6.45 -22.09 -20.22
C GLY A 214 7.47 -20.98 -20.00
N GLU A 215 7.24 -19.79 -20.57
CA GLU A 215 8.05 -18.57 -20.52
C GLU A 215 7.32 -17.49 -19.71
N ASP A 216 6.33 -17.83 -18.88
CA ASP A 216 5.65 -16.83 -18.07
C ASP A 216 6.58 -16.28 -16.98
N ALA A 217 6.74 -14.96 -16.98
CA ALA A 217 7.54 -14.19 -16.05
C ALA A 217 6.89 -14.11 -14.66
N SER A 218 7.75 -13.95 -13.67
CA SER A 218 7.41 -13.89 -12.25
C SER A 218 8.22 -12.82 -11.54
N VAL A 219 7.78 -12.45 -10.34
CA VAL A 219 8.56 -11.62 -9.43
C VAL A 219 8.61 -12.23 -8.04
N VAL A 220 9.68 -11.90 -7.33
CA VAL A 220 9.76 -12.02 -5.88
C VAL A 220 10.17 -10.66 -5.35
N CYS A 221 9.29 -10.04 -4.58
CA CYS A 221 9.49 -8.74 -3.98
C CYS A 221 9.87 -8.88 -2.49
N PHE A 222 10.50 -7.84 -1.98
CA PHE A 222 10.84 -7.69 -0.58
C PHE A 222 9.63 -7.14 0.18
N GLU A 223 8.83 -8.04 0.74
CA GLU A 223 7.74 -7.65 1.62
C GLU A 223 8.29 -7.32 3.00
N GLU A 224 8.27 -6.05 3.41
CA GLU A 224 8.51 -5.70 4.81
C GLU A 224 7.31 -6.13 5.65
N VAL A 225 7.52 -7.10 6.54
CA VAL A 225 6.55 -7.40 7.60
C VAL A 225 6.66 -6.27 8.62
N GLN A 226 5.62 -5.44 8.69
CA GLN A 226 5.54 -4.40 9.71
C GLN A 226 5.29 -5.05 11.06
N VAL A 227 6.11 -4.66 12.04
CA VAL A 227 6.03 -5.15 13.42
C VAL A 227 5.68 -3.97 14.34
N ARG A 228 4.89 -4.21 15.38
CA ARG A 228 4.67 -3.27 16.48
C ARG A 228 4.69 -3.99 17.82
N LEU A 229 4.98 -3.23 18.88
CA LEU A 229 4.89 -3.71 20.27
C LEU A 229 3.69 -3.07 20.96
N VAL A 230 2.85 -3.90 21.58
CA VAL A 230 1.59 -3.47 22.22
C VAL A 230 1.61 -3.83 23.70
N ASN A 231 0.97 -3.00 24.53
CA ASN A 231 0.75 -3.24 25.97
C ASN A 231 2.01 -3.44 26.83
N GLY A 232 3.18 -2.98 26.38
CA GLY A 232 4.36 -2.91 27.22
C GLY A 232 4.57 -1.56 27.91
N PRO A 233 5.52 -1.48 28.86
CA PRO A 233 5.77 -0.28 29.66
C PRO A 233 6.35 0.90 28.86
N ASN A 234 6.90 0.65 27.67
CA ASN A 234 7.45 1.66 26.77
C ASN A 234 7.45 1.14 25.32
N ARG A 235 7.87 1.97 24.35
CA ARG A 235 7.86 1.63 22.92
C ARG A 235 8.77 0.45 22.52
N CYS A 236 9.66 0.01 23.40
CA CYS A 236 10.66 -1.04 23.17
C CYS A 236 10.41 -2.29 24.02
N ALA A 237 9.19 -2.46 24.54
CA ALA A 237 8.73 -3.67 25.19
C ALA A 237 7.24 -3.86 24.89
N GLY A 238 6.78 -5.11 24.78
CA GLY A 238 5.36 -5.42 24.57
C GLY A 238 5.12 -6.74 23.84
N ARG A 239 3.84 -7.07 23.64
CA ARG A 239 3.38 -8.15 22.77
C ARG A 239 3.74 -7.83 21.32
N VAL A 240 4.27 -8.82 20.60
CA VAL A 240 4.66 -8.68 19.20
C VAL A 240 3.42 -8.85 18.32
N GLU A 241 3.15 -7.85 17.50
CA GLU A 241 2.10 -7.91 16.48
C GLU A 241 2.65 -7.57 15.11
N VAL A 242 2.15 -8.25 14.09
CA VAL A 242 2.53 -8.10 12.69
C VAL A 242 1.34 -7.70 11.83
N LEU A 243 1.60 -6.89 10.79
CA LEU A 243 0.57 -6.48 9.84
C LEU A 243 0.54 -7.43 8.63
N HIS A 244 -0.57 -8.13 8.46
CA HIS A 244 -0.83 -8.98 7.30
C HIS A 244 -2.22 -8.69 6.74
N GLU A 245 -2.38 -8.62 5.41
CA GLU A 245 -3.68 -8.31 4.78
C GLU A 245 -4.40 -7.05 5.33
N GLN A 246 -3.63 -6.01 5.64
CA GLN A 246 -4.12 -4.77 6.28
C GLN A 246 -4.77 -4.95 7.66
N GLN A 247 -4.59 -6.11 8.31
CA GLN A 247 -5.04 -6.41 9.66
C GLN A 247 -3.85 -6.76 10.56
N TRP A 248 -3.82 -6.17 11.75
CA TRP A 248 -2.83 -6.54 12.77
C TRP A 248 -3.21 -7.89 13.36
N GLY A 249 -2.21 -8.68 13.73
CA GLY A 249 -2.40 -9.95 14.42
C GLY A 249 -1.15 -10.32 15.21
N THR A 250 -1.27 -11.30 16.08
CA THR A 250 -0.22 -11.68 17.03
C THR A 250 0.72 -12.74 16.46
N VAL A 251 1.83 -12.97 17.16
CA VAL A 251 2.80 -14.03 16.87
C VAL A 251 2.73 -15.03 18.02
N CYS A 252 2.66 -16.33 17.73
CA CYS A 252 2.70 -17.37 18.75
C CYS A 252 4.12 -17.49 19.36
N ASP A 253 4.18 -17.83 20.64
CA ASP A 253 5.41 -17.98 21.41
C ASP A 253 6.07 -19.37 21.31
N ASP A 254 5.46 -20.28 20.54
CA ASP A 254 6.05 -21.54 20.12
C ASP A 254 7.33 -21.27 19.30
N SER A 255 8.43 -21.87 19.76
CA SER A 255 9.80 -21.66 19.24
C SER A 255 10.34 -20.22 19.30
N TRP A 256 9.59 -19.25 19.83
CA TRP A 256 9.98 -17.84 19.92
C TRP A 256 11.19 -17.64 20.84
N ASP A 257 12.33 -17.24 20.28
CA ASP A 257 13.59 -17.13 21.01
C ASP A 257 14.28 -15.75 20.89
N LEU A 258 15.44 -15.61 21.55
CA LEU A 258 16.20 -14.36 21.58
C LEU A 258 16.71 -13.91 20.20
N LYS A 259 16.86 -14.82 19.22
CA LYS A 259 17.23 -14.47 17.85
C LYS A 259 16.07 -13.82 17.13
N ASP A 260 14.86 -14.34 17.30
CA ASP A 260 13.65 -13.74 16.71
C ASP A 260 13.41 -12.35 17.28
N ALA A 261 13.45 -12.26 18.61
CA ALA A 261 13.35 -10.99 19.31
C ALA A 261 14.45 -10.00 18.93
N LYS A 262 15.67 -10.46 18.65
CA LYS A 262 16.77 -9.58 18.22
C LYS A 262 16.42 -8.89 16.89
N VAL A 263 15.86 -9.62 15.93
CA VAL A 263 15.45 -9.06 14.64
C VAL A 263 14.33 -8.03 14.83
N VAL A 264 13.33 -8.32 15.67
CA VAL A 264 12.26 -7.36 16.01
C VAL A 264 12.83 -6.09 16.66
N CYS A 265 13.67 -6.24 17.69
CA CYS A 265 14.27 -5.10 18.38
C CYS A 265 15.12 -4.22 17.46
N GLN A 266 15.87 -4.84 16.54
CA GLN A 266 16.67 -4.13 15.55
C GLN A 266 15.80 -3.40 14.53
N GLN A 267 14.80 -4.08 13.96
CA GLN A 267 13.88 -3.49 12.99
C GLN A 267 13.11 -2.29 13.56
N LEU A 268 12.74 -2.34 14.85
CA LEU A 268 12.08 -1.23 15.55
C LEU A 268 13.03 -0.10 15.99
N GLY A 269 14.34 -0.24 15.77
CA GLY A 269 15.34 0.72 16.24
C GLY A 269 15.43 0.78 17.78
N CYS A 270 15.13 -0.33 18.45
CA CYS A 270 15.11 -0.49 19.90
C CYS A 270 16.37 -1.19 20.45
N GLY A 271 17.40 -1.38 19.64
CA GLY A 271 18.67 -1.99 20.04
C GLY A 271 18.63 -3.51 19.96
N THR A 272 19.12 -4.20 20.99
CA THR A 272 19.15 -5.68 21.05
C THR A 272 18.03 -6.23 21.93
N ALA A 273 17.67 -7.49 21.75
CA ALA A 273 16.78 -8.20 22.65
C ALA A 273 17.44 -8.43 24.02
N VAL A 274 16.66 -8.19 25.07
CA VAL A 274 17.01 -8.42 26.49
C VAL A 274 16.29 -9.65 27.01
N SER A 275 15.01 -9.81 26.69
CA SER A 275 14.24 -11.00 27.05
C SER A 275 13.07 -11.27 26.11
N VAL A 276 12.57 -12.51 26.13
CA VAL A 276 11.39 -13.00 25.42
C VAL A 276 10.34 -13.48 26.42
N PRO A 277 9.44 -12.60 26.88
CA PRO A 277 8.32 -13.03 27.72
C PRO A 277 7.35 -13.91 26.93
N HIS A 278 7.00 -15.05 27.52
CA HIS A 278 6.05 -16.03 27.01
C HIS A 278 4.69 -15.89 27.71
N GLN A 279 3.73 -16.71 27.29
CA GLN A 279 2.43 -16.89 27.94
C GLN A 279 1.63 -15.58 28.05
N ALA A 280 1.55 -14.84 26.94
CA ALA A 280 0.82 -13.58 26.85
C ALA A 280 1.16 -12.59 27.98
N HIS A 281 2.45 -12.47 28.34
CA HIS A 281 2.91 -11.63 29.46
C HIS A 281 2.40 -10.17 29.40
N PHE A 282 2.28 -9.61 28.20
CA PHE A 282 1.76 -8.25 27.96
C PHE A 282 0.24 -8.24 27.68
N GLY A 283 -0.45 -9.29 28.11
CA GLY A 283 -1.85 -9.56 27.86
C GLY A 283 -2.08 -10.24 26.50
N PRO A 284 -3.19 -10.99 26.37
CA PRO A 284 -3.59 -11.60 25.10
C PRO A 284 -4.01 -10.54 24.06
N GLY A 285 -3.87 -10.88 22.80
CA GLY A 285 -4.48 -10.20 21.67
C GLY A 285 -5.96 -10.54 21.51
N SER A 286 -6.59 -9.91 20.53
CA SER A 286 -8.00 -10.16 20.15
C SER A 286 -8.21 -10.33 18.65
N ASP A 287 -7.18 -10.05 17.86
CA ASP A 287 -7.13 -10.18 16.41
C ASP A 287 -6.47 -11.51 16.02
N PRO A 288 -6.43 -11.94 14.75
CA PRO A 288 -5.87 -13.25 14.38
C PRO A 288 -4.44 -13.48 14.88
N ILE A 289 -4.10 -14.75 15.13
CA ILE A 289 -2.70 -15.16 15.31
C ILE A 289 -2.14 -15.40 13.90
N TRP A 290 -1.20 -14.57 13.49
CA TRP A 290 -0.71 -14.57 12.12
C TRP A 290 0.45 -15.52 11.88
N LEU A 291 1.33 -15.68 12.87
CA LEU A 291 2.57 -16.42 12.72
C LEU A 291 2.78 -17.35 13.91
N ASP A 292 3.45 -18.46 13.62
CA ASP A 292 3.78 -19.54 14.54
C ASP A 292 5.09 -20.19 14.06
N ASP A 293 5.86 -20.76 14.99
CA ASP A 293 7.18 -21.35 14.77
C ASP A 293 8.10 -20.43 13.93
N VAL A 294 8.30 -19.20 14.39
CA VAL A 294 9.21 -18.24 13.74
C VAL A 294 10.66 -18.71 13.92
N GLU A 295 11.42 -18.74 12.82
CA GLU A 295 12.82 -19.18 12.85
C GLU A 295 13.76 -18.11 12.25
N CYS A 296 14.24 -17.20 13.08
CA CYS A 296 15.32 -16.28 12.71
C CYS A 296 16.71 -16.88 13.06
N THR A 297 17.70 -16.60 12.22
CA THR A 297 19.13 -16.85 12.54
C THR A 297 19.69 -15.80 13.50
N GLY A 298 19.02 -14.64 13.61
CA GLY A 298 19.44 -13.47 14.38
C GLY A 298 20.40 -12.56 13.62
N THR A 299 20.56 -12.76 12.31
CA THR A 299 21.40 -11.93 11.42
C THR A 299 20.59 -11.16 10.37
N GLU A 300 19.29 -11.44 10.30
CA GLU A 300 18.32 -10.76 9.47
C GLU A 300 18.22 -9.28 9.86
N THR A 301 18.06 -8.42 8.86
CA THR A 301 17.87 -6.97 9.08
C THR A 301 16.41 -6.62 9.33
N THR A 302 15.49 -7.50 8.94
CA THR A 302 14.04 -7.31 9.00
C THR A 302 13.35 -8.65 9.25
N PHE A 303 12.24 -8.64 9.97
CA PHE A 303 11.48 -9.82 10.38
C PHE A 303 10.96 -10.67 9.21
N SER A 304 10.74 -10.06 8.04
CA SER A 304 10.33 -10.78 6.83
C SER A 304 11.40 -11.69 6.22
N GLN A 305 12.66 -11.56 6.64
CA GLN A 305 13.76 -12.42 6.19
C GLN A 305 13.90 -13.69 7.04
N CYS A 306 13.19 -13.78 8.16
CA CYS A 306 13.19 -14.97 8.99
C CYS A 306 12.44 -16.12 8.30
N GLY A 307 12.68 -17.34 8.76
CA GLY A 307 11.87 -18.49 8.40
C GLY A 307 10.47 -18.34 8.97
N LEU A 308 9.55 -17.77 8.17
CA LEU A 308 8.14 -17.63 8.52
C LEU A 308 7.35 -18.79 7.89
N ARG A 309 6.52 -19.45 8.70
CA ARG A 309 5.52 -20.41 8.18
C ARG A 309 4.38 -19.70 7.46
N SER A 310 3.46 -20.48 6.90
CA SER A 310 2.27 -19.95 6.25
C SER A 310 1.43 -19.12 7.21
N TRP A 311 1.03 -17.93 6.77
CA TRP A 311 0.21 -17.00 7.54
C TRP A 311 -1.11 -17.64 8.01
N GLY A 312 -1.45 -17.46 9.28
CA GLY A 312 -2.68 -17.98 9.90
C GLY A 312 -2.69 -19.49 10.12
N LEU A 313 -1.60 -20.20 9.81
CA LEU A 313 -1.45 -21.62 10.11
C LEU A 313 -0.74 -21.78 11.46
N HIS A 314 -1.52 -21.99 12.52
CA HIS A 314 -1.04 -22.18 13.88
C HIS A 314 -1.95 -23.17 14.64
N ASN A 315 -1.44 -23.72 15.74
CA ASN A 315 -2.23 -24.48 16.73
C ASN A 315 -2.42 -23.72 18.05
N CYS A 316 -1.92 -22.48 18.13
CA CYS A 316 -1.93 -21.66 19.33
C CYS A 316 -3.26 -20.98 19.64
N ASN A 317 -3.41 -20.51 20.88
CA ASN A 317 -4.42 -19.57 21.34
C ASN A 317 -3.76 -18.28 21.88
N HIS A 318 -4.54 -17.26 22.24
CA HIS A 318 -3.96 -15.97 22.65
C HIS A 318 -3.23 -15.96 24.00
N GLU A 319 -3.34 -17.02 24.81
CA GLU A 319 -2.47 -17.18 25.98
C GLU A 319 -1.03 -17.49 25.57
N GLU A 320 -0.77 -17.80 24.30
CA GLU A 320 0.54 -18.12 23.73
C GLU A 320 1.07 -16.95 22.87
N ASP A 321 0.56 -15.73 23.05
CA ASP A 321 1.08 -14.58 22.30
C ASP A 321 2.49 -14.17 22.77
N ALA A 322 3.41 -14.11 21.82
CA ALA A 322 4.81 -13.76 22.03
C ALA A 322 5.02 -12.31 22.47
N GLY A 323 5.93 -12.11 23.43
CA GLY A 323 6.41 -10.81 23.87
C GLY A 323 7.89 -10.60 23.62
N VAL A 324 8.31 -9.33 23.64
CA VAL A 324 9.74 -8.96 23.62
C VAL A 324 10.02 -7.77 24.54
N VAL A 325 11.22 -7.77 25.12
CA VAL A 325 11.82 -6.61 25.80
C VAL A 325 13.17 -6.31 25.14
N CYS A 326 13.35 -5.07 24.69
CA CYS A 326 14.57 -4.60 24.04
C CYS A 326 15.37 -3.63 24.92
N SER A 327 16.68 -3.53 24.67
CA SER A 327 17.60 -2.68 25.45
C SER A 327 17.28 -1.19 25.38
N GLY A 328 16.63 -0.73 24.30
CA GLY A 328 16.22 0.66 24.12
C GLY A 328 15.17 1.14 25.14
N GLY A 329 14.51 0.23 25.87
CA GLY A 329 13.58 0.56 26.95
C GLY A 329 14.29 1.01 28.24
N GLU A 330 15.50 0.52 28.51
CA GLU A 330 16.24 0.77 29.76
C GLU A 330 16.83 2.20 29.84
N GLN A 331 17.03 2.85 28.68
CA GLN A 331 17.53 4.23 28.63
C GLN A 331 16.51 5.28 29.10
N GLN A 332 15.22 4.94 29.20
CA GLN A 332 14.20 5.87 29.72
C GLN A 332 13.92 5.73 31.23
N GLU A 333 14.21 4.58 31.85
CA GLU A 333 14.05 4.42 33.29
C GLU A 333 15.13 5.17 34.09
N HIS A 334 16.36 5.22 33.60
CA HIS A 334 17.44 5.98 34.23
C HIS A 334 17.22 7.52 34.21
N GLY A 335 16.35 8.03 33.33
CA GLY A 335 15.98 9.45 33.29
C GLY A 335 14.93 9.86 34.34
N ARG A 336 14.18 8.90 34.92
CA ARG A 336 13.15 9.17 35.94
C ARG A 336 13.65 9.08 37.38
N LEU A 337 14.80 8.44 37.62
CA LEU A 337 15.35 8.23 38.97
C LEU A 337 16.31 9.35 39.45
N LEU A 338 16.55 10.40 38.66
CA LEU A 338 17.50 11.49 38.98
C LEU A 338 16.87 12.84 39.34
N GLN A 339 15.54 12.95 39.52
CA GLN A 339 14.96 14.16 40.10
C GLN A 339 14.82 14.02 41.62
N PRO A 340 15.58 14.78 42.44
CA PRO A 340 15.29 14.85 43.87
C PRO A 340 13.93 15.53 44.08
N PRO A 341 13.17 15.15 45.11
CA PRO A 341 11.88 15.79 45.37
C PRO A 341 12.08 17.27 45.66
N HIS A 342 11.43 18.13 44.88
CA HIS A 342 11.37 19.56 45.15
C HIS A 342 10.68 19.80 46.50
N PRO A 343 11.22 20.69 47.37
CA PRO A 343 10.57 21.04 48.62
C PRO A 343 9.25 21.77 48.34
N ILE A 344 8.16 21.23 48.88
CA ILE A 344 6.84 21.86 48.85
C ILE A 344 6.89 23.06 49.80
N ILE A 345 6.96 24.27 49.23
CA ILE A 345 6.76 25.51 49.98
C ILE A 345 5.26 25.76 50.07
N HIS A 346 4.69 25.60 51.26
CA HIS A 346 3.32 26.04 51.54
C HIS A 346 3.30 27.56 51.78
N PRO A 347 2.47 28.34 51.06
CA PRO A 347 2.25 29.74 51.38
C PRO A 347 1.39 29.85 52.65
N GLY A 348 1.89 30.62 53.61
CA GLY A 348 1.38 30.70 54.98
C GLY A 348 -0.04 31.26 55.14
N LYS A 349 -0.66 30.86 56.26
CA LYS A 349 -1.72 31.61 56.94
C LYS A 349 -1.13 32.23 58.21
N TRP A 350 -1.30 33.53 58.34
CA TRP A 350 -1.07 34.28 59.57
C TRP A 350 -2.13 33.93 60.62
N VAL A 351 -1.72 33.70 61.86
CA VAL A 351 -2.54 33.95 63.06
C VAL A 351 -1.65 34.60 64.12
N LEU A 352 -2.18 35.67 64.70
CA LEU A 352 -1.62 36.58 65.70
C LEU A 352 -1.20 35.91 67.01
N THR A 353 -0.11 36.40 67.62
CA THR A 353 -0.09 37.12 68.91
C THR A 353 1.15 38.01 68.97
#